data_AF-A0AAN7S873-F1
#
_entry.id   AF-A0AAN7S873-F1
#
_cell.length_a   1.000
_cell.length_b   1.000
_cell.length_c   1.000
_cell.angle_alpha   90.00
_cell.angle_beta   90.00
_cell.angle_gamma   90.00
#
_symmetry.space_group_name_H-M   'P 1'
#
loop_
_entity.id
_entity.type
_entity.pdbx_description
1 polymer ?
#
loop_
_entity_poly.entity_id
_entity_poly.type
_entity_poly.pdbx_seq_one_letter_code
_entity_poly.pdbx_strand_id
1 'polypeptide(L)'
;MHCYVIEHVSFAIFSFQNIPQDIQNNWIQVASPYYSKCICASGADITAAENILGKLIYPNDPCLKCFTKCIEVELGLMLSDGTVVPEAWVRQVAAITPEIAEKCVNNTIDISDTCEKAYDYSQCLVEEVCMSINIKP
;
A
#
# COMPACT_ATOMS: atom_id res chain seq x y z
N MET A 1 -1.50 16.99 14.59
CA MET A 1 -0.87 15.66 14.71
C MET A 1 -0.11 15.46 13.40
N HIS A 2 1.20 15.25 13.41
CA HIS A 2 2.00 15.28 12.17
C HIS A 2 2.18 13.86 11.62
N CYS A 3 1.97 13.65 10.32
CA CYS A 3 2.48 12.47 9.63
C CYS A 3 4.01 12.56 9.63
N TYR A 4 4.69 11.54 10.16
CA TYR A 4 6.14 11.47 10.17
C TYR A 4 6.58 10.23 9.40
N VAL A 5 7.43 10.44 8.40
CA VAL A 5 8.22 9.38 7.77
C VAL A 5 9.49 9.24 8.59
N ILE A 6 9.72 8.09 9.23
CA ILE A 6 10.97 7.83 9.96
C ILE A 6 11.90 7.05 9.02
N GLU A 7 12.81 7.75 8.36
CA GLU A 7 13.90 7.10 7.62
C GLU A 7 14.94 6.56 8.62
N HIS A 8 14.97 5.25 8.83
CA HIS A 8 16.09 4.63 9.56
C HIS A 8 17.30 4.53 8.63
N VAL A 9 18.35 5.30 8.92
CA VAL A 9 19.54 5.60 8.08
C VAL A 9 20.38 4.36 7.65
N SER A 10 19.94 3.14 7.94
CA SER A 10 20.60 1.90 7.52
C SER A 10 19.73 0.96 6.66
N PHE A 11 18.42 1.18 6.59
CA PHE A 11 17.46 0.42 5.78
C PHE A 11 16.33 1.39 5.42
N ALA A 12 16.14 1.72 4.14
CA ALA A 12 15.03 2.58 3.71
C ALA A 12 13.69 1.91 4.09
N ILE A 13 13.17 2.27 5.26
CA ILE A 13 11.92 1.80 5.84
C ILE A 13 11.05 3.04 5.99
N PHE A 14 9.90 3.03 5.34
CA PHE A 14 8.90 4.08 5.49
C PHE A 14 7.85 3.61 6.50
N SER A 15 7.36 4.49 7.38
CA SER A 15 6.28 4.14 8.30
C SER A 15 5.28 5.28 8.33
N PHE A 16 4.00 4.93 8.21
CA PHE A 16 2.91 5.89 8.26
C PHE A 16 2.15 5.74 9.57
N GLN A 17 2.17 6.79 10.38
CA GLN A 17 1.50 6.85 11.67
C GLN A 17 0.24 7.73 11.60
N ASN A 18 -0.70 7.54 12.53
CA ASN A 18 -1.93 8.33 12.68
C ASN A 18 -3.03 8.12 11.63
N ILE A 19 -3.00 7.01 10.86
CA ILE A 19 -4.19 6.57 10.13
C ILE A 19 -5.23 6.04 11.13
N PRO A 20 -6.50 6.50 11.10
CA PRO A 20 -7.58 5.98 11.93
C PRO A 20 -7.67 4.45 11.88
N GLN A 21 -7.90 3.84 13.04
CA GLN A 21 -7.84 2.40 13.19
C GLN A 21 -8.94 1.68 12.39
N ASP A 22 -10.09 2.32 12.19
CA ASP A 22 -11.17 1.81 11.34
C ASP A 22 -10.76 1.69 9.87
N ILE A 23 -10.00 2.66 9.34
CA ILE A 23 -9.43 2.60 7.98
C ILE A 23 -8.41 1.46 7.87
N GLN A 24 -7.49 1.34 8.85
CA GLN A 24 -6.51 0.25 8.87
C GLN A 24 -7.18 -1.13 8.96
N ASN A 25 -8.16 -1.28 9.86
CA ASN A 25 -8.90 -2.53 10.02
C ASN A 25 -9.70 -2.91 8.77
N ASN A 26 -10.27 -1.94 8.06
CA ASN A 26 -10.95 -2.19 6.80
C ASN A 26 -9.97 -2.75 5.75
N TRP A 27 -8.79 -2.15 5.61
CA TRP A 27 -7.75 -2.67 4.72
C TRP A 27 -7.34 -4.10 5.09
N ILE A 28 -7.05 -4.36 6.36
CA ILE A 28 -6.69 -5.70 6.85
C ILE A 28 -7.77 -6.72 6.48
N GLN A 29 -9.06 -6.39 6.69
CA GLN A 29 -10.16 -7.30 6.36
C GLN A 29 -10.25 -7.62 4.88
N VAL A 30 -10.01 -6.63 4.01
CA VAL A 30 -10.03 -6.82 2.55
C VAL A 30 -8.84 -7.65 2.08
N ALA A 31 -7.64 -7.40 2.60
CA ALA A 31 -6.41 -8.05 2.16
C ALA A 31 -6.17 -9.46 2.76
N SER A 32 -6.64 -9.71 4.00
CA SER A 32 -6.36 -10.94 4.75
C SER A 32 -6.67 -12.25 4.03
N PRO A 33 -7.76 -12.39 3.23
CA PRO A 33 -8.06 -13.64 2.53
C PRO A 33 -6.94 -14.12 1.59
N TYR A 34 -6.13 -13.19 1.07
CA TYR A 34 -5.07 -13.47 0.10
C TYR A 34 -3.69 -13.57 0.73
N TYR A 35 -3.58 -13.29 2.04
CA TYR A 35 -2.32 -13.21 2.77
C TYR A 35 -1.42 -14.44 2.56
N SER A 36 -1.90 -15.63 2.96
CA SER A 36 -1.11 -16.86 2.89
C SER A 36 -0.71 -17.22 1.46
N LYS A 37 -1.59 -16.97 0.48
CA LYS A 37 -1.31 -17.20 -0.94
C LYS A 37 -0.17 -16.30 -1.40
N CYS A 38 -0.22 -15.02 -1.05
CA CYS A 38 0.75 -14.03 -1.51
C CYS A 38 2.09 -14.15 -0.79
N ILE A 39 2.13 -14.55 0.49
CA ILE A 39 3.37 -14.92 1.19
C ILE A 39 4.08 -16.05 0.44
N CYS A 40 3.37 -17.13 0.10
CA CYS A 40 3.95 -18.27 -0.60
C CYS A 40 4.45 -17.90 -2.00
N ALA A 41 3.71 -17.05 -2.71
CA ALA A 41 4.05 -16.65 -4.07
C ALA A 41 5.27 -15.71 -4.12
N SER A 42 5.39 -14.79 -3.17
CA SER A 42 6.47 -13.80 -3.17
C SER A 42 7.72 -14.23 -2.40
N GLY A 43 7.58 -15.19 -1.47
CA GLY A 43 8.66 -15.55 -0.53
C GLY A 43 8.94 -14.46 0.51
N ALA A 44 8.00 -13.54 0.73
CA ALA A 44 8.13 -12.47 1.70
C ALA A 44 8.27 -12.99 3.13
N ASP A 45 9.04 -12.27 3.94
CA ASP A 45 9.08 -12.48 5.38
C ASP A 45 7.69 -12.21 5.99
N ILE A 46 7.22 -13.14 6.83
CA ILE A 46 5.90 -13.10 7.44
C ILE A 46 5.75 -11.86 8.32
N THR A 47 6.75 -11.56 9.15
CA THR A 47 6.69 -10.40 10.06
C THR A 47 6.67 -9.10 9.28
N ALA A 48 7.46 -9.00 8.21
CA ALA A 48 7.49 -7.80 7.39
C ALA A 48 6.19 -7.60 6.60
N ALA A 49 5.56 -8.66 6.12
CA ALA A 49 4.26 -8.60 5.46
C ALA A 49 3.12 -8.22 6.42
N GLU A 50 3.10 -8.77 7.65
CA GLU A 50 2.19 -8.34 8.72
C GLU A 50 2.35 -6.85 9.04
N ASN A 51 3.59 -6.36 9.05
CA ASN A 51 3.87 -4.96 9.31
C ASN A 51 3.39 -4.03 8.18
N ILE A 52 3.45 -4.44 6.91
CA ILE A 52 2.85 -3.69 5.79
C ILE A 52 1.33 -3.61 5.98
N LEU A 53 0.66 -4.75 6.18
CA LEU A 53 -0.81 -4.77 6.25
C LEU A 53 -1.37 -4.09 7.51
N GLY A 54 -0.75 -4.33 8.66
CA GLY A 54 -1.32 -3.93 9.96
C GLY A 54 -0.69 -2.71 10.59
N LYS A 55 0.50 -2.29 10.14
CA LYS A 55 1.24 -1.16 10.74
C LYS A 55 1.70 -0.13 9.72
N LEU A 56 1.44 -0.36 8.43
CA LEU A 56 1.83 0.54 7.35
C LEU A 56 3.34 0.88 7.39
N ILE A 57 4.14 -0.15 7.69
CA ILE A 57 5.60 -0.10 7.64
C ILE A 57 6.02 -0.75 6.33
N TYR A 58 6.79 -0.02 5.54
CA TYR A 58 7.23 -0.34 4.20
C TYR A 58 8.76 -0.45 4.16
N PRO A 59 9.34 -1.63 4.48
CA PRO A 59 10.75 -1.91 4.27
C PRO A 59 11.07 -2.14 2.79
N ASN A 60 12.17 -1.57 2.30
CA ASN A 60 12.67 -1.81 0.95
C ASN A 60 13.18 -3.26 0.77
N ASP A 61 12.26 -4.19 0.52
CA ASP A 61 12.50 -5.61 0.31
C ASP A 61 11.81 -6.09 -0.97
N PRO A 62 12.53 -6.70 -1.95
CA PRO A 62 11.94 -7.11 -3.22
C PRO A 62 10.78 -8.13 -3.08
N CYS A 63 10.85 -9.05 -2.12
CA CYS A 63 9.80 -10.03 -1.89
C CYS A 63 8.54 -9.38 -1.32
N LEU A 64 8.70 -8.35 -0.47
CA LEU A 64 7.57 -7.56 0.03
C LEU A 64 6.92 -6.71 -1.06
N LYS A 65 7.70 -6.14 -1.98
CA LYS A 65 7.16 -5.41 -3.14
C LYS A 65 6.26 -6.32 -3.98
N CYS A 66 6.72 -7.55 -4.25
CA CYS A 66 5.91 -8.52 -4.97
C CYS A 66 4.76 -9.11 -4.14
N PHE A 67 4.87 -9.16 -2.81
CA PHE A 67 3.75 -9.47 -1.93
C PHE A 67 2.62 -8.44 -2.09
N THR A 68 2.95 -7.15 -2.04
CA THR A 68 1.98 -6.06 -2.25
C THR A 68 1.29 -6.19 -3.61
N LYS A 69 2.07 -6.37 -4.69
CA LYS A 69 1.52 -6.65 -6.02
C LYS A 69 0.55 -7.83 -6.02
N CYS A 70 0.91 -8.94 -5.38
CA CYS A 70 0.05 -10.11 -5.34
C CYS A 70 -1.30 -9.80 -4.70
N ILE A 71 -1.31 -9.11 -3.55
CA ILE A 71 -2.55 -8.71 -2.88
C ILE A 71 -3.40 -7.82 -3.79
N GLU A 72 -2.79 -6.83 -4.43
CA GLU A 72 -3.49 -5.91 -5.34
C GLU A 72 -4.09 -6.62 -6.56
N VAL A 73 -3.37 -7.58 -7.14
CA VAL A 73 -3.85 -8.38 -8.27
C VAL A 73 -5.02 -9.27 -7.87
N GLU A 74 -4.94 -9.94 -6.73
CA GLU A 74 -6.01 -10.82 -6.24
C GLU A 74 -7.29 -10.05 -5.89
N LEU A 75 -7.14 -8.79 -5.48
CA LEU A 75 -8.26 -7.88 -5.22
C LEU A 75 -8.80 -7.18 -6.48
N GLY A 76 -8.17 -7.38 -7.64
CA GLY A 76 -8.50 -6.68 -8.89
C GLY A 76 -8.24 -5.17 -8.82
N LEU A 77 -7.35 -4.75 -7.92
CA LEU A 77 -6.89 -3.37 -7.74
C LEU A 77 -5.77 -3.01 -8.74
N MET A 78 -5.10 -4.03 -9.25
CA MET A 78 -4.09 -3.95 -10.29
C MET A 78 -4.24 -5.16 -11.23
N LEU A 79 -3.96 -4.99 -12.52
CA LEU A 79 -3.81 -6.10 -13.46
C LEU A 79 -2.42 -6.74 -13.32
N SER A 80 -2.26 -7.97 -13.80
CA SER A 80 -1.00 -8.71 -13.69
C SER A 80 0.18 -8.06 -14.40
N ASP A 81 -0.09 -7.21 -15.40
CA ASP A 81 0.87 -6.42 -16.17
C ASP A 81 1.31 -5.11 -15.47
N GLY A 82 0.76 -4.81 -14.29
CA GLY A 82 1.07 -3.59 -13.54
C GLY A 82 0.11 -2.44 -13.78
N THR A 83 -0.93 -2.61 -14.61
CA THR A 83 -1.95 -1.56 -14.80
C THR A 83 -2.79 -1.42 -13.53
N VAL A 84 -2.66 -0.30 -12.82
CA VAL A 84 -3.50 0.03 -11.66
C VAL A 84 -4.95 0.26 -12.13
N VAL A 85 -5.92 -0.13 -11.30
CA VAL A 85 -7.36 0.08 -11.54
C VAL A 85 -7.90 1.06 -10.49
N PRO A 86 -7.79 2.39 -10.70
CA PRO A 86 -8.09 3.41 -9.68
C PRO A 86 -9.52 3.33 -9.14
N GLU A 87 -10.49 3.03 -9.99
CA GLU A 87 -11.89 2.92 -9.61
C GLU A 87 -12.13 1.74 -8.65
N ALA A 88 -11.33 0.68 -8.77
CA ALA A 88 -11.38 -0.45 -7.87
C ALA A 88 -10.85 -0.09 -6.46
N TRP A 89 -9.83 0.76 -6.37
CA TRP A 89 -9.33 1.30 -5.10
C TRP A 89 -10.37 2.18 -4.41
N VAL A 90 -10.92 3.16 -5.14
CA VAL A 90 -11.95 4.09 -4.62
C VAL A 90 -13.18 3.33 -4.12
N ARG A 91 -13.57 2.26 -4.81
CA ARG A 91 -14.76 1.46 -4.44
C ARG A 91 -14.52 0.54 -3.23
N GLN A 92 -13.32 -0.01 -3.09
CA GLN A 92 -13.06 -1.12 -2.16
C GLN A 92 -12.31 -0.71 -0.90
N VAL A 93 -11.53 0.38 -0.94
CA VAL A 93 -10.63 0.77 0.13
C VAL A 93 -11.09 2.08 0.75
N ALA A 94 -11.33 2.06 2.06
CA ALA A 94 -11.77 3.23 2.80
C ALA A 94 -10.77 4.39 2.67
N ALA A 95 -11.31 5.62 2.65
CA ALA A 95 -10.58 6.89 2.55
C ALA A 95 -9.84 7.17 1.23
N ILE A 96 -9.86 6.26 0.24
CA ILE A 96 -9.33 6.55 -1.08
C ILE A 96 -10.37 7.32 -1.91
N THR A 97 -10.02 8.54 -2.30
CA THR A 97 -10.82 9.36 -3.22
C THR A 97 -10.30 9.22 -4.66
N PRO A 98 -11.10 9.58 -5.69
CA PRO A 98 -10.61 9.62 -7.07
C PRO A 98 -9.36 10.48 -7.23
N GLU A 99 -9.31 11.64 -6.55
CA GLU A 99 -8.16 12.54 -6.58
C GLU A 99 -6.89 11.89 -6.03
N ILE A 100 -6.97 11.20 -4.89
CA ILE A 100 -5.83 10.49 -4.30
C ILE A 100 -5.36 9.37 -5.24
N ALA A 101 -6.29 8.58 -5.77
CA ALA A 101 -5.96 7.46 -6.65
C ALA A 101 -5.29 7.94 -7.95
N GLU A 102 -5.86 8.94 -8.62
CA GLU A 102 -5.30 9.53 -9.85
C GLU A 102 -3.92 10.15 -9.61
N LYS A 103 -3.74 10.87 -8.50
CA LYS A 103 -2.44 11.44 -8.12
C LYS A 103 -1.38 10.34 -7.99
N CYS A 104 -1.71 9.25 -7.32
CA CYS A 104 -0.75 8.14 -7.13
C CYS A 104 -0.50 7.33 -8.41
N VAL A 105 -1.47 7.25 -9.34
CA VAL A 105 -1.22 6.69 -10.69
C VAL A 105 -0.19 7.54 -11.42
N ASN A 106 -0.37 8.86 -11.42
CA ASN A 106 0.55 9.76 -12.11
C ASN A 106 1.97 9.69 -11.51
N ASN A 107 2.09 9.58 -10.19
CA ASN A 107 3.38 9.46 -9.50
C ASN A 107 4.14 8.17 -9.83
N THR A 108 3.44 7.12 -10.28
CA THR A 108 4.02 5.78 -10.51
C THR A 108 4.01 5.37 -11.98
N ILE A 109 3.56 6.24 -12.89
CA ILE A 109 3.31 5.88 -14.30
C ILE A 109 4.55 5.32 -15.00
N ASP A 110 5.72 5.92 -14.75
CA ASP A 110 6.99 5.57 -15.39
C ASP A 110 7.68 4.33 -14.76
N ILE A 111 7.14 3.78 -13.67
CA ILE A 111 7.69 2.59 -13.04
C ILE A 111 7.32 1.36 -13.88
N SER A 112 8.35 0.71 -14.42
CA SER A 112 8.22 -0.48 -15.28
C SER A 112 8.19 -1.79 -14.50
N ASP A 113 8.91 -1.88 -13.38
CA ASP A 113 8.83 -3.05 -12.52
C ASP A 113 7.48 -3.07 -11.81
N THR A 114 6.67 -4.09 -12.08
CA THR A 114 5.30 -4.16 -11.56
C THR A 114 5.23 -4.37 -10.05
N CYS A 115 6.25 -4.97 -9.43
CA CYS A 115 6.29 -5.12 -7.97
C CYS A 115 6.65 -3.78 -7.32
N GLU A 116 7.64 -3.07 -7.86
CA GLU A 116 7.99 -1.71 -7.45
C GLU A 116 6.78 -0.77 -7.58
N LYS A 117 6.09 -0.84 -8.73
CA LYS A 117 4.94 0.01 -9.02
C LYS A 117 3.81 -0.18 -8.01
N ALA A 118 3.43 -1.43 -7.72
CA ALA A 118 2.40 -1.74 -6.72
C ALA A 118 2.80 -1.20 -5.35
N TYR A 119 4.05 -1.43 -4.96
CA TYR A 119 4.57 -1.01 -3.68
C TYR A 119 4.59 0.51 -3.51
N ASP A 120 5.11 1.25 -4.49
CA ASP A 120 5.18 2.70 -4.47
C ASP A 120 3.79 3.35 -4.61
N TYR A 121 2.90 2.73 -5.39
CA TYR A 121 1.51 3.17 -5.48
C TYR A 121 0.80 3.04 -4.14
N SER A 122 0.94 1.89 -3.46
CA SER A 122 0.41 1.67 -2.11
C SER A 122 0.99 2.66 -1.08
N GLN A 123 2.30 2.93 -1.12
CA GLN A 123 2.92 3.95 -0.26
C GLN A 123 2.33 5.34 -0.50
N CYS A 124 2.21 5.75 -1.77
CA CYS A 124 1.61 7.03 -2.12
C CYS A 124 0.17 7.16 -1.60
N LEU A 125 -0.67 6.12 -1.74
CA LEU A 125 -2.04 6.16 -1.23
C LEU A 125 -2.07 6.37 0.28
N VAL A 126 -1.26 5.63 1.03
CA VAL A 126 -1.20 5.75 2.49
C VAL A 126 -0.69 7.13 2.90
N GLU A 127 0.30 7.66 2.19
CA GLU A 127 0.84 8.99 2.42
C GLU A 127 -0.24 10.08 2.21
N GLU A 128 -0.95 10.04 1.09
CA GLU A 128 -2.01 11.00 0.77
C GLU A 128 -3.20 10.93 1.73
N VAL A 129 -3.60 9.72 2.14
CA VAL A 129 -4.64 9.52 3.16
C VAL A 129 -4.17 10.11 4.50
N CYS A 130 -2.91 9.85 4.88
CA CYS A 130 -2.34 10.40 6.12
C CYS A 130 -2.39 11.93 6.10
N MET A 131 -1.97 12.55 5.00
CA MET A 131 -1.98 14.01 4.87
C MET A 131 -3.40 14.59 4.86
N SER A 132 -4.34 13.94 4.19
CA SER A 132 -5.72 14.41 4.04
C SER A 132 -6.52 14.41 5.34
N ILE A 133 -6.26 13.46 6.24
CA ILE A 133 -6.96 13.36 7.53
C ILE A 133 -6.56 14.50 8.49
N ASN A 134 -5.38 15.09 8.30
CA ASN A 134 -4.91 16.23 9.10
C ASN A 134 -5.51 17.58 8.68
N ILE A 135 -6.38 17.62 7.66
CA ILE A 135 -6.96 18.86 7.12
C ILE A 135 -8.42 19.06 7.56
N LYS A 136 -9.09 18.06 8.16
CA LYS A 136 -10.43 18.29 8.72
C LYS A 136 -10.32 19.06 10.06
N PRO A 137 -10.93 20.25 10.17
CA PRO A 137 -10.95 21.04 11.40
C PRO A 137 -11.70 20.35 12.54
#